data_AF-A0A7V9IF23-F1
#
_entry.id   AF-A0A7V9IF23-F1
#
_cell.length_a   1.000
_cell.length_b   1.000
_cell.length_c   1.000
_cell.angle_alpha   90.00
_cell.angle_beta   90.00
_cell.angle_gamma   90.00
#
_symmetry.space_group_name_H-M   'P 1'
#
loop_
_entity.id
_entity.type
_entity.pdbx_description
1 polymer ?
#
loop_
_entity_poly.entity_id
_entity_poly.type
_entity_poly.pdbx_seq_one_letter_code
_entity_poly.pdbx_strand_id
1 'polypeptide(L)' 'MKTIPEIHAEIELLSAERAVLWQTLSHGRQQSVVDEIRQIDERLVALWNEHRAERARIRFGERDEIVRRARQEERLERAA' A
#
# COMPACT_ATOMS: atom_id res chain seq x y z
N MET A 1 3.11 -10.93 7.54
CA MET A 1 3.38 -10.03 6.41
C MET A 1 2.84 -10.70 5.18
N LYS A 2 1.98 -10.02 4.42
CA LYS A 2 1.47 -10.58 3.16
C LYS A 2 2.60 -10.62 2.14
N THR A 3 2.63 -11.65 1.31
CA THR A 3 3.58 -11.76 0.21
C THR A 3 3.16 -10.86 -0.95
N ILE A 4 4.09 -10.51 -1.85
CA ILE A 4 3.79 -9.69 -3.04
C ILE A 4 2.61 -10.26 -3.86
N PRO A 5 2.55 -11.57 -4.16
CA PRO A 5 1.42 -12.14 -4.90
C PRO A 5 0.08 -12.00 -4.18
N GLU A 6 0.05 -12.16 -2.86
CA GLU A 6 -1.17 -11.99 -2.05
C GLU A 6 -1.66 -10.54 -2.07
N ILE A 7 -0.74 -9.58 -1.91
CA ILE A 7 -1.08 -8.15 -1.97
C ILE A 7 -1.63 -7.77 -3.35
N HIS A 8 -1.03 -8.30 -4.43
CA HIS A 8 -1.57 -8.08 -5.78
C HIS A 8 -2.95 -8.69 -5.96
N ALA A 9 -3.17 -9.93 -5.52
CA ALA A 9 -4.48 -10.58 -5.64
C ALA A 9 -5.59 -9.79 -4.93
N GLU A 10 -5.28 -9.22 -3.77
CA GLU A 10 -6.22 -8.38 -3.02
C GLU A 10 -6.47 -7.01 -3.67
N ILE A 11 -5.44 -6.40 -4.26
CA ILE A 11 -5.60 -5.18 -5.06
C ILE A 11 -6.52 -5.43 -6.27
N GLU A 12 -6.34 -6.55 -6.97
CA GLU A 12 -7.19 -6.90 -8.12
C GLU A 12 -8.65 -7.14 -7.69
N LEU A 13 -8.86 -7.88 -6.59
CA LEU A 13 -10.19 -8.12 -6.05
C LEU A 13 -10.90 -6.81 -5.68
N LEU A 14 -10.23 -5.95 -4.89
CA LEU A 14 -10.78 -4.67 -4.47
C LEU A 14 -10.99 -3.71 -5.67
N SER A 15 -10.13 -3.77 -6.68
CA SER A 15 -10.30 -2.97 -7.89
C SER A 15 -11.52 -3.41 -8.70
N ALA A 16 -11.79 -4.72 -8.77
CA ALA A 16 -12.98 -5.27 -9.40
C ALA A 16 -14.25 -4.89 -8.63
N GLU A 17 -14.26 -5.02 -7.29
CA GLU A 17 -15.36 -4.58 -6.43
C GLU A 17 -15.65 -3.08 -6.62
N ARG A 18 -14.62 -2.24 -6.61
CA ARG A 18 -14.76 -0.80 -6.86
C ARG A 18 -15.38 -0.51 -8.22
N ALA A 19 -15.02 -1.25 -9.26
CA ALA A 19 -15.60 -1.08 -10.59
C ALA A 19 -17.10 -1.41 -10.61
N VAL A 20 -17.53 -2.45 -9.89
CA VAL A 20 -18.95 -2.80 -9.74
C VAL A 20 -19.71 -1.68 -9.03
N LEU A 21 -19.16 -1.12 -7.94
CA LEU A 21 -19.80 -0.02 -7.21
C LEU A 21 -19.93 1.25 -8.06
N TRP A 22 -18.92 1.58 -8.88
CA TRP A 22 -19.02 2.66 -9.85
C TRP A 22 -20.12 2.43 -10.88
N GLN A 23 -20.27 1.19 -11.35
CA GLN A 23 -21.37 0.83 -12.23
C GLN A 23 -22.74 0.95 -11.52
N THR A 24 -22.83 0.65 -10.23
CA THR A 24 -24.06 0.91 -9.45
C THR A 24 -24.38 2.41 -9.38
N LEU A 25 -23.37 3.26 -9.16
CA LEU A 25 -23.57 4.72 -9.10
C LEU A 25 -24.04 5.32 -10.42
N SER A 26 -23.72 4.70 -11.56
CA SER A 26 -24.19 5.18 -12.87
C SER A 26 -25.71 5.07 -13.05
N HIS A 27 -26.36 4.19 -12.27
CA HIS A 27 -27.82 4.00 -12.28
C HIS A 27 -28.55 4.89 -11.26
N GLY A 28 -27.82 5.61 -10.40
CA GLY A 28 -28.37 6.50 -9.40
C GLY A 28 -27.42 6.72 -8.23
N ARG A 29 -27.31 7.97 -7.77
CA ARG A 29 -26.40 8.32 -6.67
C ARG A 29 -26.93 7.78 -5.34
N GLN A 30 -26.15 6.90 -4.71
CA GLN A 30 -26.41 6.38 -3.37
C GLN A 30 -25.22 6.71 -2.47
N GLN A 31 -25.46 7.38 -1.34
CA GLN A 31 -24.37 7.83 -0.45
C GLN A 31 -23.61 6.64 0.17
N SER A 32 -24.31 5.55 0.51
CA SER A 32 -23.69 4.31 1.00
C SER A 32 -22.64 3.75 0.04
N VAL A 33 -22.94 3.75 -1.26
CA VAL A 33 -22.02 3.25 -2.30
C VAL A 33 -20.81 4.17 -2.46
N VAL A 34 -21.00 5.48 -2.31
CA VAL A 34 -19.87 6.44 -2.30
C VAL A 34 -18.95 6.20 -1.12
N ASP A 35 -19.51 5.95 0.07
CA ASP A 35 -18.75 5.68 1.28
C ASP A 35 -17.98 4.36 1.17
N GLU A 36 -18.58 3.35 0.55
CA GLU A 36 -17.93 2.06 0.28
C GLU A 36 -16.76 2.17 -0.70
N ILE A 37 -16.94 2.91 -1.81
CA ILE A 37 -15.85 3.20 -2.75
C ILE A 37 -14.69 3.90 -2.03
N ARG A 38 -15.00 4.86 -1.16
CA ARG A 38 -13.97 5.56 -0.38
C ARG A 38 -13.20 4.61 0.55
N GLN A 39 -13.89 3.70 1.22
CA GLN A 39 -13.22 2.68 2.06
C GLN A 39 -12.32 1.77 1.23
N ILE A 40 -12.76 1.38 0.04
CA ILE A 40 -11.94 0.57 -0.88
C ILE A 40 -10.70 1.36 -1.33
N ASP A 41 -10.85 2.64 -1.68
CA ASP A 41 -9.71 3.49 -2.06
C ASP A 41 -8.68 3.61 -0.93
N GLU A 42 -9.13 3.79 0.32
CA GLU A 42 -8.25 3.82 1.49
C GLU A 42 -7.51 2.48 1.69
N ARG A 43 -8.20 1.35 1.50
CA ARG A 43 -7.59 0.00 1.55
C ARG A 43 -6.58 -0.22 0.42
N LEU A 44 -6.89 0.21 -0.79
CA LEU A 44 -5.97 0.13 -1.93
C LEU A 44 -4.69 0.93 -1.68
N VAL A 45 -4.79 2.14 -1.12
CA VAL A 45 -3.61 2.93 -0.73
C VAL A 45 -2.76 2.18 0.30
N ALA A 46 -3.40 1.56 1.31
CA ALA A 46 -2.70 0.77 2.32
C ALA A 46 -1.98 -0.44 1.71
N LEU A 47 -2.62 -1.19 0.81
CA LEU A 47 -2.03 -2.34 0.13
C LEU A 47 -0.85 -1.93 -0.77
N TRP A 48 -0.95 -0.82 -1.49
CA TRP A 48 0.18 -0.32 -2.28
C TRP A 48 1.35 0.13 -1.40
N ASN A 49 1.08 0.69 -0.22
CA ASN A 49 2.13 0.99 0.77
C ASN A 49 2.78 -0.30 1.29
N GLU A 50 1.99 -1.33 1.60
CA GLU A 50 2.48 -2.64 2.05
C GLU A 50 3.33 -3.30 0.95
N HIS A 51 2.87 -3.30 -0.30
CA HIS A 51 3.62 -3.81 -1.45
C HIS A 51 4.97 -3.11 -1.62
N ARG A 52 5.00 -1.78 -1.48
CA ARG A 52 6.26 -1.01 -1.53
C ARG A 52 7.19 -1.36 -0.37
N ALA A 53 6.66 -1.52 0.84
CA ALA A 53 7.44 -1.92 2.01
C ALA A 53 8.00 -3.35 1.85
N GLU A 54 7.20 -4.27 1.31
CA GLU A 54 7.60 -5.65 1.00
C GLU A 54 8.74 -5.69 -0.01
N ARG A 55 8.59 -4.99 -1.14
CA ARG A 55 9.66 -4.86 -2.14
C ARG A 55 10.93 -4.24 -1.58
N ALA A 56 10.80 -3.21 -0.75
CA ALA A 56 11.96 -2.60 -0.11
C ALA A 56 12.68 -3.61 0.79
N ARG A 57 11.94 -4.41 1.56
CA ARG A 57 12.53 -5.45 2.41
C ARG A 57 13.24 -6.54 1.60
N ILE A 58 12.61 -7.02 0.52
CA ILE A 58 13.23 -8.02 -0.37
C ILE A 58 14.52 -7.47 -0.99
N ARG A 59 14.52 -6.20 -1.40
CA ARG A 59 15.68 -5.60 -2.07
C ARG A 59 16.81 -5.23 -1.11
N PHE A 60 16.49 -4.77 0.09
CA PHE A 60 17.45 -4.11 0.98
C PHE A 60 17.60 -4.78 2.36
N GLY A 61 16.85 -5.85 2.66
CA GLY A 61 16.82 -6.49 3.98
C GLY A 61 15.83 -5.83 4.94
N GLU A 62 15.85 -6.20 6.22
CA GLU A 62 14.95 -5.58 7.21
C GLU A 62 15.22 -4.07 7.33
N ARG A 63 14.12 -3.29 7.32
CA ARG A 63 14.14 -1.82 7.34
C ARG A 63 15.03 -1.23 8.45
N ASP A 64 15.14 -1.95 9.56
CA ASP A 64 15.93 -1.54 10.73
C ASP A 64 17.44 -1.69 10.52
N GLU A 65 17.92 -2.55 9.64
CA GLU A 65 19.35 -2.64 9.30
C GLU A 65 19.78 -1.50 8.38
N ILE A 66 18.91 -1.12 7.44
CA ILE A 66 19.16 -0.04 6.48
C ILE A 66 19.18 1.32 7.20
N VAL A 67 18.18 1.58 8.06
CA VAL A 67 18.12 2.83 8.86
C VAL A 67 19.24 2.90 9.89
N ARG A 68 19.63 1.77 10.50
CA ARG A 68 20.81 1.73 11.39
C ARG A 68 22.10 2.06 10.63
N ARG A 69 22.33 1.48 9.45
CA ARG A 69 23.52 1.79 8.64
C ARG A 69 23.55 3.25 8.21
N ALA A 70 22.44 3.79 7.71
CA ALA A 70 22.33 5.19 7.31
C ALA A 70 22.59 6.18 8.47
N ARG A 71 22.07 5.90 9.68
CA ARG A 71 22.33 6.73 10.86
C ARG A 71 23.76 6.60 11.40
N GLN A 72 24.41 5.45 11.19
CA GLN A 72 25.81 5.23 11.58
C GLN A 72 26.77 6.03 10.67
N GLU A 73 26.48 6.11 9.38
CA GLU A 73 27.23 6.90 8.39
C GLU A 73 27.10 8.43 8.67
N GLU A 74 25.91 8.91 9.02
CA GLU A 74 25.65 10.33 9.34
C GLU A 74 26.39 10.85 10.60
N ARG A 75 26.85 9.95 11.48
CA ARG A 75 27.66 10.31 12.67
C ARG A 75 29.16 10.39 12.36
N LEU A 76 29.64 9.71 11.33
CA LEU A 76 31.05 9.72 10.94
C LEU A 76 31.40 10.99 10.14
N GLU A 77 30.50 11.46 9.27
CA GLU A 77 30.70 12.71 8.50
C GLU A 77 30.72 13.98 9.35
N ARG A 78 30.09 13.99 10.53
CA ARG A 78 30.15 15.14 11.45
C ARG A 78 31.41 15.18 12.31
N ALA A 79 32.22 14.13 12.29
CA ALA A 79 33.43 13.98 13.10
C ALA A 79 34.73 14.00 12.27
N ALA A 80 34.62 14.19 10.95
CA ALA A 80 35.74 14.36 10.01
C ALA A 80 35.78 15.81 9.52
#